data_AF-A0A2V9A8N8-F1
#
_entry.id   AF-A0A2V9A8N8-F1
#
_cell.length_a   1.000
_cell.length_b   1.000
_cell.length_c   1.000
_cell.angle_alpha   90.00
_cell.angle_beta   90.00
_cell.angle_gamma   90.00
#
_symmetry.space_group_name_H-M   'P 1'
#
loop_
_entity.id
_entity.type
_entity.pdbx_description
1 polymer ?
#
loop_
_entity_poly.entity_id
_entity_poly.type
_entity_poly.pdbx_seq_one_letter_code
_entity_poly.pdbx_strand_id
1 'polypeptide(L)'
;MKPISRLVALACFLLAFTFFVEVVSASGPTAVYALIDKVTLEPNDDRPQRIVIYGVFSTAGNTYSEPQRGYLCFTLPTQNSELALREWSDLKSVAGTRQVVAFGRGWMAKVRVRKSSAEAGNDPDLYTLNFGVKKLNADEPHAKALLDYKGR
;
A
#
# COMPACT_ATOMS: atom_id res chain seq x y z
N MET A 1 -45.49 -60.73 11.74
CA MET A 1 -44.61 -59.60 12.09
C MET A 1 -43.30 -59.73 11.33
N LYS A 2 -43.00 -58.78 10.43
CA LYS A 2 -41.68 -58.49 9.88
C LYS A 2 -41.63 -56.99 9.62
N PRO A 3 -40.55 -56.30 9.99
CA PRO A 3 -40.07 -55.21 9.18
C PRO A 3 -38.62 -55.45 8.79
N ILE A 4 -38.43 -55.59 7.49
CA ILE A 4 -37.15 -55.40 6.81
C ILE A 4 -36.95 -53.88 6.72
N SER A 5 -35.97 -53.34 7.45
CA SER A 5 -35.39 -52.00 7.21
C SER A 5 -33.89 -52.09 7.50
N ARG A 6 -33.12 -52.44 6.48
CA ARG A 6 -32.31 -51.51 5.66
C ARG A 6 -31.28 -50.75 6.50
N LEU A 7 -30.18 -51.47 6.78
CA LEU A 7 -28.79 -51.10 6.48
C LEU A 7 -28.62 -49.87 5.56
N VAL A 8 -28.96 -48.66 6.02
CA VAL A 8 -28.57 -47.39 5.37
C VAL A 8 -28.49 -46.30 6.44
N ALA A 9 -27.43 -46.28 7.22
CA ALA A 9 -27.09 -45.12 8.06
C ALA A 9 -25.59 -45.05 8.33
N LEU A 10 -24.77 -45.40 7.34
CA LEU A 10 -23.32 -45.32 7.43
C LEU A 10 -22.76 -44.63 6.17
N ALA A 11 -23.22 -43.41 5.89
CA ALA A 11 -22.75 -42.64 4.73
C ALA A 11 -22.93 -41.11 4.91
N CYS A 12 -22.72 -40.56 6.10
CA CYS A 12 -22.84 -39.11 6.35
C CYS A 12 -21.64 -38.48 7.05
N PHE A 13 -20.42 -39.03 6.92
CA PHE A 13 -19.23 -38.46 7.58
C PHE A 13 -18.03 -38.23 6.66
N LEU A 14 -18.28 -38.00 5.37
CA LEU A 14 -17.25 -37.62 4.40
C LEU A 14 -17.77 -36.46 3.55
N LEU A 15 -16.95 -35.41 3.45
CA LEU A 15 -17.15 -34.11 2.78
C LEU A 15 -18.01 -33.12 3.59
N ALA A 16 -17.55 -31.92 3.95
CA ALA A 16 -16.56 -31.08 3.29
C ALA A 16 -15.78 -30.25 4.32
N PHE A 17 -14.49 -30.54 4.48
CA PHE A 17 -13.54 -29.53 4.95
C PHE A 17 -13.25 -28.61 3.77
N THR A 18 -14.05 -27.56 3.61
CA THR A 18 -13.67 -26.44 2.74
C THR A 18 -12.47 -25.75 3.37
N PHE A 19 -11.28 -26.19 3.01
CA PHE A 19 -10.05 -25.44 3.26
C PHE A 19 -10.18 -24.09 2.55
N PHE A 20 -10.49 -23.03 3.29
CA PHE A 20 -10.14 -21.69 2.87
C PHE A 20 -8.61 -21.65 2.84
N VAL A 21 -8.03 -21.83 1.66
CA VAL A 21 -6.63 -21.51 1.44
C VAL A 21 -6.55 -20.00 1.51
N GLU A 22 -6.29 -19.45 2.70
CA GLU A 22 -5.76 -18.10 2.81
C GLU A 22 -4.43 -18.12 2.08
N VAL A 23 -4.42 -17.57 0.86
CA VAL A 23 -3.17 -17.30 0.15
C VAL A 23 -2.47 -16.19 0.95
N VAL A 24 -1.70 -16.61 1.95
CA VAL A 24 -0.71 -15.74 2.59
C VAL A 24 0.35 -15.50 1.50
N SER A 25 0.17 -14.40 0.78
CA SER A 25 1.23 -13.91 -0.09
C SER A 25 2.37 -13.46 0.82
N ALA A 26 3.53 -14.12 0.74
CA ALA A 26 4.75 -13.71 1.43
C ALA A 26 5.21 -12.30 1.00
N SER A 27 4.71 -11.86 -0.15
CA SER A 27 4.66 -10.46 -0.57
C SER A 27 3.64 -9.75 0.34
N GLY A 28 4.10 -9.16 1.44
CA GLY A 28 3.21 -8.33 2.28
C GLY A 28 2.49 -7.28 1.41
N PRO A 29 1.28 -6.83 1.81
CA PRO A 29 0.51 -5.87 1.04
C PRO A 29 1.36 -4.61 0.78
N THR A 30 1.17 -3.99 -0.38
CA THR A 30 1.73 -2.67 -0.66
C THR A 30 1.33 -1.69 0.44
N ALA A 31 2.27 -0.87 0.93
CA ALA A 31 1.97 0.07 2.01
C ALA A 31 1.09 1.24 1.54
N VAL A 32 1.31 1.73 0.32
CA VAL A 32 0.72 2.96 -0.18
C VAL A 32 0.30 2.83 -1.64
N TYR A 33 -0.93 3.24 -1.94
CA TYR A 33 -1.33 3.71 -3.25
C TYR A 33 -1.31 5.25 -3.26
N ALA A 34 -0.75 5.85 -4.30
CA ALA A 34 -0.54 7.29 -4.36
C ALA A 34 -0.83 7.88 -5.75
N LEU A 35 -1.55 9.00 -5.74
CA LEU A 35 -1.65 9.94 -6.83
C LEU A 35 -0.83 11.17 -6.41
N ILE A 36 0.35 11.31 -7.01
CA ILE A 36 1.38 12.22 -6.54
C ILE A 36 1.26 13.56 -7.28
N ASP A 37 1.08 14.63 -6.52
CA ASP A 37 1.07 16.00 -7.03
C ASP A 37 2.48 16.59 -7.08
N LYS A 38 3.29 16.34 -6.05
CA LYS A 38 4.65 16.90 -5.90
C LYS A 38 5.52 16.00 -5.01
N VAL A 39 6.82 16.00 -5.28
CA VAL A 39 7.85 15.41 -4.40
C VAL A 39 8.89 16.47 -4.06
N THR A 40 9.31 16.54 -2.79
CA THR A 40 10.46 17.34 -2.36
C THR A 40 11.47 16.44 -1.65
N LEU A 41 12.75 16.70 -1.92
CA LEU A 41 13.87 15.98 -1.34
C LEU A 41 14.69 16.93 -0.48
N GLU A 42 15.00 16.51 0.75
CA GLU A 42 15.67 17.34 1.73
C GLU A 42 16.94 16.66 2.25
N PRO A 43 18.03 17.41 2.50
CA PRO A 43 18.13 18.87 2.38
C PRO A 43 18.19 19.37 0.92
N ASN A 44 18.49 18.50 -0.04
CA ASN A 44 18.52 18.80 -1.47
C ASN A 44 18.41 17.51 -2.29
N ASP A 45 18.36 17.66 -3.61
CA ASP A 45 18.25 16.56 -4.57
C ASP A 45 19.52 15.71 -4.69
N ASP A 46 20.70 16.24 -4.35
CA ASP A 46 21.98 15.55 -4.54
C ASP A 46 22.24 14.51 -3.44
N ARG A 47 21.87 14.84 -2.19
CA ARG A 47 22.13 13.99 -1.00
C ARG A 47 20.91 13.91 -0.08
N PRO A 48 19.75 13.45 -0.58
CA PRO A 48 18.52 13.50 0.18
C PRO A 48 18.56 12.50 1.33
N GLN A 49 18.11 12.95 2.49
CA GLN A 49 17.92 12.17 3.72
C GLN A 49 16.43 12.03 4.06
N ARG A 50 15.59 12.86 3.44
CA ARG A 50 14.15 12.87 3.66
C ARG A 50 13.42 13.15 2.34
N ILE A 51 12.30 12.46 2.15
CA ILE A 51 11.36 12.68 1.06
C ILE A 51 10.03 13.14 1.63
N VAL A 52 9.43 14.15 1.00
CA VAL A 52 8.05 14.58 1.25
C VAL A 52 7.26 14.42 -0.03
N ILE A 53 6.19 13.63 0.03
CA ILE A 53 5.35 13.28 -1.11
C ILE A 53 3.97 13.89 -0.87
N TYR A 54 3.56 14.83 -1.71
CA TYR A 54 2.25 15.49 -1.67
C TYR A 54 1.30 14.81 -2.64
N GLY A 55 0.06 14.60 -2.24
CA GLY A 55 -0.90 13.92 -3.09
C GLY A 55 -2.18 13.46 -2.42
N VAL A 56 -2.80 12.47 -3.05
CA VAL A 56 -3.91 11.68 -2.51
C VAL A 56 -3.42 10.26 -2.30
N PHE A 57 -3.68 9.72 -1.12
CA PHE A 57 -3.13 8.43 -0.67
C PHE A 57 -4.22 7.50 -0.15
N SER A 58 -4.03 6.21 -0.38
CA SER A 58 -4.70 5.14 0.35
C SER A 58 -3.61 4.25 0.95
N THR A 59 -3.65 4.04 2.27
CA THR A 59 -2.58 3.38 3.02
C THR A 59 -3.08 2.08 3.65
N ALA A 60 -2.17 1.10 3.79
CA ALA A 60 -2.49 -0.19 4.36
C ALA A 60 -2.79 -0.13 5.87
N GLY A 61 -3.79 -0.90 6.30
CA GLY A 61 -4.18 -1.16 7.68
C GLY A 61 -4.81 -2.56 7.78
N ASN A 62 -5.86 -2.75 8.60
CA ASN A 62 -6.70 -3.96 8.52
C ASN A 62 -7.39 -4.05 7.15
N THR A 63 -7.81 -2.90 6.63
CA THR A 63 -8.18 -2.65 5.24
C THR A 63 -7.43 -1.40 4.77
N TYR A 64 -7.34 -1.19 3.46
CA TYR A 64 -6.82 0.08 2.94
C TYR A 64 -7.73 1.23 3.35
N SER A 65 -7.13 2.38 3.68
CA SER A 65 -7.89 3.60 3.97
C SER A 65 -8.61 4.14 2.73
N GLU A 66 -9.69 4.87 2.95
CA GLU A 66 -10.28 5.73 1.90
C GLU A 66 -9.25 6.73 1.37
N PRO A 67 -9.35 7.19 0.12
CA PRO A 67 -8.44 8.19 -0.43
C PRO A 67 -8.40 9.47 0.42
N GLN A 68 -7.20 9.85 0.86
CA GLN A 68 -6.95 11.01 1.71
C GLN A 68 -5.95 11.95 1.06
N ARG A 69 -6.34 13.21 0.88
CA ARG A 69 -5.42 14.29 0.52
C ARG A 69 -4.54 14.67 1.70
N GLY A 70 -3.25 14.89 1.43
CA GLY A 70 -2.26 15.28 2.41
C GLY A 70 -0.85 15.12 1.87
N TYR A 71 0.07 14.72 2.75
CA TYR A 71 1.42 14.35 2.37
C TYR A 71 1.95 13.20 3.24
N LEU A 72 2.93 12.49 2.69
CA LEU A 72 3.74 11.49 3.37
C LEU A 72 5.14 12.06 3.57
N CYS A 73 5.78 11.76 4.69
CA CYS A 73 7.12 12.21 5.00
C CYS A 73 7.94 11.03 5.49
N PHE A 74 9.05 10.72 4.80
CA PHE A 74 9.87 9.57 5.13
C PHE A 74 11.35 9.90 5.28
N THR A 75 12.02 9.25 6.23
CA THR A 75 13.48 9.22 6.30
C THR A 75 14.06 8.14 5.42
N LEU A 76 15.28 8.40 4.93
CA LEU A 76 16.08 7.41 4.22
C LEU A 76 16.40 6.24 5.16
N PRO A 77 16.16 4.98 4.75
CA PRO A 77 16.50 3.84 5.58
C PRO A 77 18.02 3.62 5.56
N THR A 78 18.57 3.20 6.69
CA THR A 78 20.01 2.89 6.80
C THR A 78 20.40 1.67 5.96
N GLN A 79 19.50 0.69 5.87
CA GLN A 79 19.65 -0.47 5.01
C GLN A 79 19.02 -0.18 3.65
N ASN A 80 19.69 -0.61 2.57
CA ASN A 80 19.19 -0.47 1.20
C ASN A 80 18.89 0.99 0.78
N SER A 81 19.62 1.95 1.33
CA SER A 81 19.48 3.38 1.02
C SER A 81 19.55 3.66 -0.48
N GLU A 82 20.47 3.03 -1.21
CA GLU A 82 20.59 3.18 -2.67
C GLU A 82 19.35 2.71 -3.45
N LEU A 83 18.65 1.67 -2.96
CA LEU A 83 17.39 1.24 -3.54
C LEU A 83 16.27 2.23 -3.22
N ALA A 84 16.21 2.74 -1.99
CA ALA A 84 15.25 3.77 -1.60
C ALA A 84 15.42 5.05 -2.42
N LEU A 85 16.66 5.49 -2.65
CA LEU A 85 16.95 6.66 -3.50
C LEU A 85 16.50 6.47 -4.95
N ARG A 86 16.59 5.25 -5.49
CA ARG A 86 16.04 4.92 -6.81
C ARG A 86 14.52 5.00 -6.83
N GLU A 87 13.85 4.39 -5.86
CA GLU A 87 12.38 4.52 -5.73
C GLU A 87 11.96 5.99 -5.55
N TRP A 88 12.72 6.80 -4.81
CA TRP A 88 12.44 8.23 -4.65
C TRP A 88 12.55 9.00 -5.96
N SER A 89 13.53 8.65 -6.80
CA SER A 89 13.63 9.18 -8.17
C SER A 89 12.43 8.79 -9.02
N ASP A 90 12.00 7.52 -8.95
CA ASP A 90 10.83 7.04 -9.68
C ASP A 90 9.54 7.77 -9.22
N LEU A 91 9.36 7.96 -7.92
CA LEU A 91 8.25 8.74 -7.34
C LEU A 91 8.27 10.19 -7.82
N LYS A 92 9.44 10.82 -7.87
CA LYS A 92 9.60 12.19 -8.40
C LYS A 92 9.27 12.26 -9.88
N SER A 93 9.63 11.24 -10.68
CA SER A 93 9.37 11.18 -12.13
C SER A 93 7.89 11.12 -12.49
N VAL A 94 7.04 10.58 -11.61
CA VAL A 94 5.59 10.49 -11.84
C VAL A 94 4.79 11.64 -11.22
N ALA A 95 5.42 12.50 -10.41
CA ALA A 95 4.75 13.62 -9.77
C ALA A 95 4.10 14.55 -10.81
N GLY A 96 2.82 14.88 -10.62
CA GLY A 96 2.06 15.77 -11.52
C GLY A 96 1.59 15.13 -12.83
N THR A 97 1.93 13.87 -13.10
CA THR A 97 1.56 13.17 -14.36
C THR A 97 0.19 12.52 -14.34
N ARG A 98 -0.49 12.52 -13.19
CA ARG A 98 -1.69 11.73 -12.88
C ARG A 98 -1.51 10.20 -12.92
N GLN A 99 -0.29 9.69 -13.08
CA GLN A 99 0.00 8.26 -12.92
C GLN A 99 -0.18 7.85 -11.45
N VAL A 100 -1.04 6.85 -11.20
CA VAL A 100 -1.15 6.25 -9.86
C VAL A 100 -0.07 5.20 -9.68
N VAL A 101 0.56 5.19 -8.51
CA VAL A 101 1.62 4.24 -8.15
C VAL A 101 1.33 3.51 -6.85
N ALA A 102 1.94 2.34 -6.70
CA ALA A 102 1.93 1.46 -5.54
C ALA A 102 3.37 1.28 -5.04
N PHE A 103 3.64 1.54 -3.76
CA PHE A 103 4.98 1.39 -3.18
C PHE A 103 4.97 1.06 -1.68
N GLY A 104 6.13 0.67 -1.16
CA GLY A 104 6.36 0.34 0.25
C GLY A 104 5.74 -0.98 0.72
N ARG A 105 6.09 -1.40 1.95
CA ARG A 105 5.69 -2.69 2.54
C ARG A 105 4.78 -2.49 3.76
N GLY A 106 3.53 -2.92 3.65
CA GLY A 106 2.45 -2.60 4.59
C GLY A 106 2.50 -3.29 5.94
N TRP A 107 3.10 -4.49 6.06
CA TRP A 107 3.15 -5.21 7.35
C TRP A 107 4.02 -4.53 8.42
N MET A 108 4.98 -3.70 8.01
CA MET A 108 5.94 -3.06 8.93
C MET A 108 5.74 -1.55 9.07
N ALA A 109 4.99 -0.92 8.16
CA ALA A 109 4.89 0.53 8.08
C ALA A 109 3.49 1.03 8.46
N LYS A 110 3.37 1.75 9.58
CA LYS A 110 2.24 2.66 9.81
C LYS A 110 2.49 3.95 9.05
N VAL A 111 2.15 3.98 7.77
CA VAL A 111 2.30 5.19 6.95
C VAL A 111 1.23 6.20 7.33
N ARG A 112 1.63 7.40 7.76
CA ARG A 112 0.72 8.46 8.20
C ARG A 112 0.51 9.49 7.08
N VAL A 113 -0.75 9.65 6.66
CA VAL A 113 -1.16 10.78 5.81
C VAL A 113 -1.34 12.03 6.67
N ARG A 114 -0.44 12.99 6.53
CA ARG A 114 -0.42 14.24 7.30
C ARG A 114 -1.15 15.36 6.55
N LYS A 115 -1.80 16.28 7.27
CA LYS A 115 -2.69 17.31 6.66
C LYS A 115 -2.00 18.64 6.38
N SER A 116 -1.05 19.07 7.22
CA SER A 116 -0.34 20.34 7.06
C SER A 116 1.14 20.13 6.87
N SER A 117 1.72 20.64 5.78
CA SER A 117 3.15 20.47 5.49
C SER A 117 4.07 21.08 6.53
N ALA A 118 3.57 21.99 7.38
CA ALA A 118 4.29 22.52 8.52
C ALA A 118 4.67 21.43 9.54
N GLU A 119 3.95 20.30 9.57
CA GLU A 119 4.23 19.17 10.47
C GLU A 119 5.29 18.21 9.90
N ALA A 120 5.75 18.40 8.65
CA ALA A 120 6.68 17.49 7.96
C ALA A 120 8.06 17.43 8.64
N GLY A 121 8.43 18.47 9.40
CA GLY A 121 9.73 18.60 10.03
C GLY A 121 9.92 17.81 11.33
N ASN A 122 8.86 17.42 12.04
CA ASN A 122 9.00 17.02 13.44
C ASN A 122 9.04 15.51 13.71
N ASP A 123 8.51 14.66 12.81
CA ASP A 123 8.47 13.20 13.02
C ASP A 123 8.18 12.43 11.70
N PRO A 124 9.18 12.25 10.81
CA PRO A 124 9.04 11.46 9.59
C PRO A 124 8.92 9.95 9.85
N ASP A 125 8.17 9.24 9.01
CA ASP A 125 8.10 7.77 9.06
C ASP A 125 9.36 7.14 8.46
N LEU A 126 9.69 5.89 8.78
CA LEU A 126 10.77 5.18 8.09
C LEU A 126 10.29 4.73 6.69
N TYR A 127 11.05 5.04 5.63
CA TYR A 127 10.74 4.52 4.30
C TYR A 127 10.93 3.00 4.26
N THR A 128 9.96 2.28 3.70
CA THR A 128 10.03 0.82 3.55
C THR A 128 10.08 0.45 2.08
N LEU A 129 10.86 -0.58 1.76
CA LEU A 129 10.97 -1.12 0.41
C LEU A 129 10.07 -2.34 0.25
N ASN A 130 9.56 -2.56 -0.96
CA ASN A 130 8.83 -3.78 -1.34
C ASN A 130 9.34 -4.28 -2.70
N PHE A 131 8.51 -4.24 -3.76
CA PHE A 131 8.89 -4.64 -5.13
C PHE A 131 9.18 -3.45 -6.06
N GLY A 132 9.65 -2.33 -5.53
CA GLY A 132 9.77 -1.09 -6.30
C GLY A 132 8.51 -0.24 -6.31
N VAL A 133 8.55 0.82 -7.12
CA VAL A 133 7.41 1.67 -7.45
C VAL A 133 6.66 1.05 -8.64
N LYS A 134 5.49 0.47 -8.38
CA LYS A 134 4.63 -0.10 -9.43
C LYS A 134 3.67 0.97 -9.96
N LYS A 135 3.67 1.19 -11.28
CA LYS A 135 2.62 1.99 -11.96
C LYS A 135 1.36 1.14 -12.12
N LEU A 136 0.20 1.72 -11.80
CA LEU A 136 -1.10 1.05 -11.91
C LEU A 136 -1.84 1.51 -13.16
N ASN A 137 -2.65 0.63 -13.73
CA ASN A 137 -3.59 1.02 -14.76
C ASN A 137 -4.76 1.80 -14.13
N ALA A 138 -5.33 2.76 -14.86
CA ALA A 138 -6.35 3.67 -14.33
C ALA A 138 -7.68 2.97 -13.97
N ASP A 139 -7.92 1.79 -14.51
CA ASP A 139 -9.10 0.95 -14.26
C ASP A 139 -8.95 0.05 -13.02
N GLU A 140 -7.73 -0.11 -12.47
CA GLU A 140 -7.54 -0.82 -11.22
C GLU A 140 -8.30 -0.11 -10.08
N PRO A 141 -9.02 -0.83 -9.19
CA PRO A 141 -9.91 -0.21 -8.20
C PRO A 141 -9.26 0.88 -7.34
N HIS A 142 -8.03 0.64 -6.87
CA HIS A 142 -7.28 1.63 -6.09
C HIS A 142 -6.89 2.84 -6.94
N ALA A 143 -6.45 2.64 -8.18
CA ALA A 143 -6.13 3.74 -9.07
C ALA A 143 -7.35 4.60 -9.38
N LYS A 144 -8.46 3.96 -9.73
CA LYS A 144 -9.73 4.62 -9.99
C LYS A 144 -10.21 5.46 -8.80
N ALA A 145 -10.19 4.89 -7.59
CA ALA A 145 -10.60 5.61 -6.38
C ALA A 145 -9.78 6.89 -6.13
N LEU A 146 -8.47 6.84 -6.37
CA LEU A 146 -7.59 7.99 -6.22
C LEU A 146 -7.81 9.04 -7.33
N LEU A 147 -8.02 8.60 -8.57
CA LEU A 147 -8.28 9.48 -9.72
C LEU A 147 -9.65 10.19 -9.63
N ASP A 148 -10.65 9.53 -9.06
CA ASP A 148 -12.00 10.04 -8.86
C ASP A 148 -12.14 10.91 -7.59
N TYR A 149 -11.08 11.05 -6.79
CA TYR A 149 -11.10 11.84 -5.57
C TYR A 149 -11.42 13.32 -5.85
N LYS A 150 -12.56 13.80 -5.34
CA LYS A 150 -13.05 15.17 -5.60
C LYS A 150 -12.66 16.22 -4.57
N GLY A 151 -11.95 15.86 -3.48
CA GLY A 151 -11.52 16.79 -2.45
C GLY A 151 -12.69 17.58 -1.82
N ARG A 152 -13.28 17.05 -0.75
CA ARG A 152 -14.09 17.89 0.16
C ARG A 152 -13.19 18.82 0.95
#